data_AF-A0A0M2X0Q7-F1
#
_entry.id   AF-A0A0M2X0Q7-F1
#
_cell.length_a   1.000
_cell.length_b   1.000
_cell.length_c   1.000
_cell.angle_alpha   90.00
_cell.angle_beta   90.00
_cell.angle_gamma   90.00
#
_symmetry.space_group_name_H-M   'P 1'
#
loop_
_entity.id
_entity.type
_entity.pdbx_description
1 polymer ?
#
loop_
_entity_poly.entity_id
_entity_poly.type
_entity_poly.pdbx_seq_one_letter_code
_entity_poly.pdbx_strand_id
1 'polypeptide(L)'
;MRKQSGRPSKLSEKVKEKFFAAISNGHTYESSCALAGISERAFYQWKSKGSDAGEKKNSEYVQFVQELAEKEALAKIKLLSDIQKSDSWQAKAWILERRWPEEWGRKDKLSVEKEVQQVVVYLPDNGRTPIDVNKNETTSQD
;
A
#
# COMPACT_ATOMS: atom_id res chain seq x y z
N MET A 1 9.88 36.89 20.12
CA MET A 1 11.23 36.45 19.68
C MET A 1 11.14 34.99 19.24
N ARG A 2 11.49 34.66 17.99
CA ARG A 2 11.55 33.26 17.54
C ARG A 2 12.75 32.58 18.23
N LYS A 3 12.47 31.52 19.00
CA LYS A 3 13.47 30.73 19.72
C LYS A 3 14.49 30.22 18.71
N GLN A 4 15.75 30.63 18.85
CA GLN A 4 16.85 30.05 18.08
C GLN A 4 17.00 28.59 18.53
N SER A 5 16.45 27.68 17.74
CA SER A 5 16.60 26.24 17.93
C SER A 5 17.94 25.79 17.33
N GLY A 6 18.50 24.69 17.84
CA GLY A 6 19.79 24.12 17.43
C GLY A 6 19.87 23.72 15.94
N ARG A 7 20.83 22.84 15.60
CA ARG A 7 21.18 22.42 14.23
C ARG A 7 19.97 22.51 13.27
N PRO A 8 20.04 23.32 12.20
CA PRO A 8 18.90 23.59 11.33
C PRO A 8 18.25 22.29 10.87
N SER A 9 16.91 22.23 10.97
CA SER A 9 16.15 21.06 10.53
C SER A 9 16.46 20.83 9.04
N LYS A 10 16.67 19.57 8.68
CA LYS A 10 16.88 19.18 7.27
C LYS A 10 15.62 19.42 6.42
N LEU A 11 14.46 19.64 7.04
CA LEU A 11 13.18 19.96 6.40
C LEU A 11 13.06 21.47 6.19
N SER A 12 13.89 22.02 5.30
CA SER A 12 13.78 23.42 4.89
C SER A 12 12.77 23.60 3.76
N GLU A 13 12.23 24.81 3.59
CA GLU A 13 11.28 25.12 2.53
C GLU A 13 11.85 24.80 1.13
N LYS A 14 13.11 25.19 0.88
CA LYS A 14 13.80 24.90 -0.39
C LYS A 14 13.91 23.40 -0.70
N VAL A 15 14.08 22.58 0.34
CA VAL A 15 14.13 21.12 0.21
C VAL A 15 12.75 20.58 -0.13
N LYS A 16 11.69 21.05 0.56
CA LYS A 16 10.31 20.68 0.27
C LYS A 16 9.92 21.03 -1.16
N GLU A 17 10.21 22.25 -1.61
CA GLU A 17 9.91 22.70 -2.98
C GLU A 17 10.55 21.78 -4.03
N LYS A 18 11.86 21.50 -3.92
CA LYS A 18 12.55 20.60 -4.85
C LYS A 18 11.99 19.18 -4.82
N PHE A 19 11.74 18.67 -3.61
CA PHE A 19 11.21 17.34 -3.41
C PHE A 19 9.81 17.20 -4.02
N PHE A 20 8.89 18.11 -3.68
CA PHE A 20 7.53 18.08 -4.18
C PHE A 20 7.40 18.38 -5.67
N ALA A 21 8.29 19.21 -6.23
CA ALA A 21 8.39 19.38 -7.68
C ALA A 21 8.73 18.06 -8.38
N ALA A 22 9.67 17.28 -7.83
CA ALA A 22 10.01 15.96 -8.37
C ALA A 22 8.84 14.96 -8.24
N ILE A 23 8.18 14.92 -7.07
CA ILE A 23 7.02 14.03 -6.85
C ILE A 23 5.88 14.36 -7.80
N SER A 24 5.54 15.64 -7.95
CA SER A 24 4.45 16.11 -8.83
C SER A 24 4.70 15.79 -10.31
N ASN A 25 5.97 15.65 -10.70
CA ASN A 25 6.36 15.25 -12.05
C ASN A 25 6.38 13.72 -12.26
N GLY A 26 6.06 12.93 -11.23
CA GLY A 26 6.03 11.49 -11.35
C GLY A 26 7.39 10.81 -11.16
N HIS A 27 8.34 11.42 -10.44
CA HIS A 27 9.58 10.76 -10.00
C HIS A 27 9.40 9.90 -8.73
N THR A 28 10.20 8.84 -8.57
CA THR A 28 10.21 7.97 -7.38
C THR A 28 10.68 8.73 -6.13
N TYR A 29 10.42 8.18 -4.94
CA TYR A 29 10.88 8.80 -3.69
C TYR A 29 12.41 8.89 -3.64
N GLU A 30 13.13 7.85 -4.07
CA GLU A 30 14.59 7.82 -4.17
C GLU A 30 15.12 8.97 -5.02
N SER A 31 14.65 9.09 -6.27
CA SER A 31 15.10 10.18 -7.16
C SER A 31 14.72 11.56 -6.64
N SER A 32 13.54 11.67 -6.01
CA SER A 32 13.09 12.94 -5.42
C SER A 32 13.95 13.33 -4.22
N CYS A 33 14.36 12.36 -3.39
CA CYS A 33 15.29 12.56 -2.29
C CYS A 33 16.67 13.02 -2.80
N ALA A 34 17.19 12.34 -3.83
CA ALA A 34 18.47 12.67 -4.44
C ALA A 34 18.47 14.10 -5.02
N LEU A 35 17.42 14.48 -5.76
CA LEU A 35 17.26 15.84 -6.31
C LEU A 35 17.14 16.92 -5.23
N ALA A 36 16.47 16.61 -4.12
CA ALA A 36 16.31 17.52 -2.99
C ALA A 36 17.55 17.57 -2.08
N GLY A 37 18.53 16.68 -2.28
CA GLY A 37 19.74 16.60 -1.47
C GLY A 37 19.51 16.02 -0.07
N ILE A 38 18.51 15.14 0.07
CA ILE A 38 18.20 14.45 1.33
C ILE A 38 18.42 12.94 1.19
N SER A 39 18.78 12.30 2.30
CA SER A 39 18.80 10.83 2.37
C SER A 39 17.37 10.29 2.45
N GLU A 40 17.08 9.17 1.79
CA GLU A 40 15.80 8.47 1.93
C GLU A 40 15.43 8.18 3.37
N ARG A 41 16.41 7.80 4.20
CA ARG A 41 16.21 7.58 5.64
C ARG A 41 15.55 8.79 6.33
N ALA A 42 15.96 10.00 5.97
CA ALA A 42 15.39 11.22 6.54
C ALA A 42 13.93 11.39 6.10
N PHE A 43 13.65 11.16 4.81
CA PHE A 43 12.28 11.18 4.27
C PHE A 43 11.37 10.17 5.00
N TYR A 44 11.78 8.91 5.11
CA TYR A 44 10.97 7.89 5.78
C TYR A 44 10.77 8.18 7.27
N GLN A 45 11.77 8.76 7.94
CA GLN A 45 11.62 9.23 9.31
C GLN A 45 10.58 10.35 9.43
N TRP A 46 10.57 11.32 8.51
CA TRP A 46 9.58 12.39 8.50
C TRP A 46 8.17 11.87 8.21
N LYS A 47 8.05 10.96 7.23
CA LYS A 47 6.79 10.30 6.89
C LYS A 47 6.25 9.52 8.08
N SER A 48 7.09 8.71 8.72
CA SER A 48 6.71 7.93 9.91
C SER A 48 6.26 8.82 11.07
N LYS A 49 6.95 9.94 11.32
CA LYS A 49 6.57 10.90 12.37
C LYS A 49 5.25 11.60 12.05
N GLY A 50 5.04 12.02 10.80
CA GLY A 50 3.81 12.70 10.39
C GLY A 50 2.59 11.78 10.34
N SER A 51 2.79 10.46 10.26
CA SER A 51 1.72 9.46 10.32
C SER A 51 1.46 8.94 11.74
N ASP A 52 2.24 9.35 12.74
CA ASP A 52 2.04 8.94 14.14
C ASP A 52 0.82 9.67 14.72
N ALA A 53 -0.12 8.91 15.30
CA ALA A 53 -1.33 9.45 15.92
C ALA A 53 -1.04 10.32 17.16
N GLY A 54 0.14 10.14 17.79
CA GLY A 54 0.58 10.94 18.93
C GLY A 54 1.21 12.29 18.54
N GLU A 55 1.47 12.53 17.26
CA GLU A 55 2.07 13.77 16.78
C GLU A 55 1.03 14.92 16.77
N LYS A 56 1.49 16.15 16.99
CA LYS A 56 0.58 17.30 17.00
C LYS A 56 0.04 17.53 15.58
N LYS A 57 -1.27 17.74 15.43
CA LYS A 57 -1.89 18.04 14.12
C LYS A 57 -1.24 19.21 13.36
N ASN A 58 -0.69 20.19 14.08
CA ASN A 58 0.01 21.35 13.51
C ASN A 58 1.54 21.18 13.43
N SER A 59 2.05 19.94 13.54
CA SER A 59 3.47 19.64 13.40
C SER A 59 3.90 19.75 11.93
N GLU A 60 5.16 20.14 11.71
CA GLU A 60 5.75 20.24 10.37
C GLU A 60 5.70 18.89 9.61
N TYR A 61 5.78 17.78 10.33
CA TYR A 61 5.75 16.43 9.75
C TYR A 61 4.35 16.03 9.28
N VAL A 62 3.31 16.39 10.04
CA VAL A 62 1.91 16.09 9.66
C VAL A 62 1.54 16.88 8.41
N GLN A 63 1.89 18.17 8.37
CA GLN A 63 1.72 19.01 7.19
C GLN A 63 2.49 18.46 5.99
N PHE A 64 3.75 18.04 6.19
CA PHE A 64 4.55 17.42 5.13
C PHE A 64 3.90 16.16 4.56
N VAL A 65 3.32 15.28 5.39
CA VAL A 65 2.63 14.07 4.93
C VAL A 65 1.34 14.41 4.18
N GLN A 66 0.60 15.42 4.64
CA GLN A 66 -0.60 15.89 3.94
C GLN A 66 -0.26 16.49 2.57
N GLU A 67 0.75 17.35 2.50
CA GLU A 67 1.27 17.91 1.24
C GLU A 67 1.77 16.78 0.32
N LEU A 68 2.50 15.80 0.86
CA LEU A 68 2.96 14.65 0.09
C LEU A 68 1.80 13.91 -0.59
N ALA A 69 0.73 13.61 0.15
CA ALA A 69 -0.45 12.94 -0.38
C ALA A 69 -1.12 13.76 -1.49
N GLU A 70 -1.21 15.08 -1.32
CA GLU A 70 -1.73 15.99 -2.35
C GLU A 70 -0.88 15.94 -3.63
N LYS A 71 0.45 16.03 -3.50
CA LYS A 71 1.36 16.03 -4.66
C LYS A 71 1.38 14.68 -5.37
N GLU A 72 1.22 13.58 -4.66
CA GLU A 72 1.05 12.24 -5.25
C GLU A 72 -0.25 12.14 -6.05
N ALA A 73 -1.37 12.66 -5.51
CA ALA A 73 -2.64 12.69 -6.23
C ALA A 73 -2.53 13.54 -7.51
N LEU A 74 -1.87 14.70 -7.45
CA LEU A 74 -1.62 15.53 -8.63
C LEU A 74 -0.76 14.82 -9.67
N ALA A 75 0.27 14.07 -9.26
CA ALA A 75 1.09 13.28 -10.17
C ALA A 75 0.27 12.21 -10.90
N LYS A 76 -0.66 11.52 -10.20
CA LYS A 76 -1.58 10.56 -10.81
C LYS A 76 -2.49 11.23 -11.84
N ILE A 77 -3.12 12.35 -11.47
CA ILE A 77 -4.03 13.11 -12.36
C ILE A 77 -3.28 13.55 -13.63
N LYS A 78 -2.04 14.03 -13.49
CA LYS A 78 -1.19 14.42 -14.63
C LYS A 78 -0.93 13.24 -15.57
N LEU A 79 -0.52 12.09 -15.03
CA LEU A 79 -0.28 10.88 -15.83
C LEU A 79 -1.55 10.40 -16.55
N LEU A 80 -2.70 10.47 -15.87
CA LEU A 80 -3.99 10.12 -16.49
C LEU A 80 -4.39 11.10 -17.60
N SER A 81 -4.19 12.40 -17.39
CA SER A 81 -4.45 13.41 -18.42
C SER A 81 -3.55 13.20 -19.64
N ASP A 82 -2.28 12.87 -19.43
CA ASP A 82 -1.33 12.58 -20.51
C ASP A 82 -1.73 11.31 -21.29
N ILE A 83 -2.19 10.27 -20.59
CA ILE A 83 -2.71 9.03 -21.19
C ILE A 83 -3.93 9.33 -22.08
N GLN A 84 -4.86 10.15 -21.60
CA GLN A 84 -6.06 10.51 -22.37
C GLN A 84 -5.75 11.33 -23.63
N LYS A 85 -4.63 12.06 -23.65
CA LYS A 85 -4.24 12.96 -24.75
C LYS A 85 -3.31 12.31 -25.78
N SER A 86 -2.73 11.15 -25.48
CA SER A 86 -1.68 10.54 -26.29
C SER A 86 -2.13 9.21 -26.88
N ASP A 87 -1.85 8.98 -28.15
CA ASP A 87 -2.10 7.70 -28.81
C ASP A 87 -1.17 6.59 -28.28
N SER A 88 0.02 6.94 -27.77
CA SER A 88 1.03 6.02 -27.23
C SER A 88 1.01 5.97 -25.70
N TRP A 89 -0.15 5.68 -25.13
CA TRP A 89 -0.41 5.72 -23.69
C TRP A 89 0.30 4.62 -22.86
N GLN A 90 0.78 3.55 -23.50
CA GLN A 90 1.31 2.35 -22.82
C GLN A 90 2.47 2.69 -21.89
N ALA A 91 3.39 3.58 -22.32
CA ALA A 91 4.54 3.98 -21.50
C ALA A 91 4.12 4.68 -20.20
N LYS A 92 3.06 5.49 -20.24
CA LYS A 92 2.53 6.20 -19.06
C LYS A 92 1.74 5.25 -18.15
N ALA A 93 0.97 4.32 -18.73
CA ALA A 93 0.30 3.28 -17.97
C ALA A 93 1.29 2.37 -17.22
N TRP A 94 2.41 2.01 -17.85
CA TRP A 94 3.48 1.25 -17.20
C TRP A 94 4.10 1.95 -15.98
N ILE A 95 4.14 3.28 -15.99
CA ILE A 95 4.60 4.07 -14.83
C ILE A 95 3.55 3.99 -13.71
N LEU A 96 2.25 4.16 -14.04
CA LEU A 96 1.16 4.03 -13.07
C LEU A 96 1.17 2.64 -12.39
N GLU A 97 1.26 1.57 -13.18
CA GLU A 97 1.31 0.18 -12.68
C GLU A 97 2.47 -0.06 -11.73
N ARG A 98 3.68 0.44 -12.05
CA ARG A 98 4.88 0.23 -11.22
C ARG A 98 4.88 1.06 -9.94
N ARG A 99 4.32 2.26 -9.99
CA ARG A 99 4.33 3.20 -8.86
C ARG A 99 3.20 2.96 -7.86
N TRP A 100 2.04 2.57 -8.37
CA TRP A 100 0.84 2.31 -7.56
C TRP A 100 0.29 0.92 -7.89
N PRO A 101 1.06 -0.15 -7.63
CA PRO A 101 0.67 -1.51 -8.02
C PRO A 101 -0.59 -2.00 -7.31
N GLU A 102 -0.91 -1.47 -6.12
CA GLU A 102 -2.13 -1.83 -5.40
C GLU A 102 -3.40 -1.33 -6.11
N GLU A 103 -3.35 -0.11 -6.65
CA GLU A 103 -4.46 0.52 -7.36
C GLU A 103 -4.51 0.12 -8.84
N TRP A 104 -3.35 0.06 -9.51
CA TRP A 104 -3.23 -0.06 -10.97
C TRP A 104 -2.61 -1.37 -11.44
N GLY A 105 -2.10 -2.21 -10.54
CA GLY A 105 -1.51 -3.49 -10.89
C GLY A 105 -2.54 -4.45 -11.50
N ARG A 106 -2.07 -5.32 -12.39
CA ARG A 106 -2.89 -6.37 -12.99
C ARG A 106 -3.42 -7.31 -11.90
N LYS A 107 -4.74 -7.44 -11.83
CA LYS A 107 -5.41 -8.39 -10.94
C LYS A 107 -5.75 -9.64 -11.74
N ASP A 108 -4.81 -10.58 -11.80
CA ASP A 108 -5.05 -11.86 -12.45
C ASP A 108 -6.06 -12.66 -11.61
N LYS A 109 -7.28 -12.81 -12.12
CA LYS A 109 -8.27 -13.71 -11.53
C LYS A 109 -7.90 -15.15 -11.91
N LEU A 110 -7.17 -15.83 -11.04
CA LEU A 110 -6.96 -17.27 -11.17
C LEU A 110 -8.26 -18.00 -10.84
N SER A 111 -9.03 -18.36 -11.88
CA SER A 111 -10.11 -19.33 -11.76
C SER A 111 -9.50 -20.72 -11.70
N VAL A 112 -9.43 -21.29 -10.49
CA VAL A 112 -9.06 -22.71 -10.32
C VAL A 112 -10.34 -23.52 -10.49
N GLU A 113 -10.56 -24.08 -11.68
CA GLU A 113 -11.52 -25.16 -11.87
C GLU A 113 -10.98 -26.40 -11.16
N LYS A 114 -11.51 -26.68 -9.96
CA LYS A 114 -11.22 -27.93 -9.27
C LYS A 114 -12.02 -29.04 -9.95
N GLU A 115 -11.35 -29.86 -10.74
CA GLU A 115 -11.84 -31.22 -11.01
C GLU A 115 -11.81 -32.00 -9.70
N VAL A 116 -12.98 -32.20 -9.10
CA VAL A 116 -13.12 -33.05 -7.91
C VAL A 116 -12.97 -34.50 -8.37
N GLN A 117 -11.75 -35.05 -8.29
CA GLN A 117 -11.55 -36.49 -8.44
C GLN A 117 -12.19 -37.20 -7.25
N GLN A 118 -13.33 -37.85 -7.50
CA GLN A 118 -14.02 -38.66 -6.52
C GLN A 118 -13.25 -39.98 -6.34
N VAL A 119 -12.43 -40.05 -5.29
CA VAL A 119 -11.71 -41.27 -4.92
C VAL A 119 -12.71 -42.22 -4.24
N VAL A 120 -13.08 -43.30 -4.94
CA VAL A 120 -13.87 -44.38 -4.36
C VAL A 120 -12.94 -45.23 -3.49
N VAL A 121 -13.03 -45.06 -2.16
CA VAL A 121 -12.31 -45.89 -1.21
C VAL A 121 -13.11 -47.16 -0.97
N TYR A 122 -12.59 -48.31 -1.41
CA TYR A 122 -13.16 -49.61 -1.07
C TYR A 122 -12.77 -49.97 0.36
N LEU A 123 -13.74 -49.93 1.27
CA LEU A 123 -13.61 -50.48 2.62
C LEU A 123 -14.06 -51.95 2.57
N PRO A 124 -13.14 -52.93 2.63
CA PRO A 124 -13.54 -54.32 2.80
C PRO A 124 -14.28 -54.47 4.13
N ASP A 125 -15.25 -55.38 4.15
CA ASP A 125 -16.02 -55.68 5.35
C ASP A 125 -15.09 -56.28 6.42
N ASN A 126 -14.69 -55.43 7.37
CA ASN A 126 -13.78 -55.79 8.45
C ASN A 126 -14.51 -56.45 9.64
N GLY A 127 -15.75 -56.91 9.45
CA GLY A 127 -16.53 -57.63 10.48
C GLY A 127 -16.83 -56.79 11.72
N ARG A 128 -16.60 -55.46 11.65
CA ARG A 128 -16.96 -54.52 12.71
C ARG A 128 -18.33 -53.96 12.40
N THR A 129 -19.30 -54.18 13.29
CA THR A 129 -20.59 -53.52 13.21
C THR A 129 -20.37 -51.99 13.29
N PRO A 130 -21.01 -51.19 12.40
CA PRO A 130 -20.95 -49.74 12.49
C PRO A 130 -21.39 -49.29 13.89
N ILE A 131 -20.61 -48.40 14.51
CA ILE A 131 -21.00 -47.78 15.78
C ILE A 131 -22.11 -46.79 15.43
N ASP A 132 -23.32 -47.06 15.91
CA ASP A 132 -24.48 -46.22 15.70
C ASP A 132 -24.31 -44.91 16.51
N VAL A 133 -23.87 -43.85 15.84
CA VAL A 133 -23.51 -42.56 16.48
C VAL A 133 -24.70 -41.77 17.03
N ASN A 134 -25.94 -42.26 16.83
CA ASN A 134 -27.18 -41.57 17.19
C ASN A 134 -27.92 -42.11 18.43
N LYS A 135 -27.25 -42.90 19.29
CA LYS A 135 -27.80 -43.24 20.61
C LYS A 135 -26.99 -42.58 21.71
N ASN A 136 -27.28 -41.30 21.98
CA ASN A 136 -26.92 -40.62 23.22
C ASN A 136 -27.85 -39.42 23.46
N GLU A 137 -29.17 -39.62 23.50
CA GLU A 137 -30.07 -38.69 24.20
C GLU A 137 -31.21 -39.48 24.84
N THR A 138 -31.11 -39.72 26.15
CA THR A 138 -32.17 -39.54 27.17
C THR A 138 -31.84 -40.33 28.45
N THR A 139 -31.18 -39.67 29.41
CA THR A 139 -31.42 -39.88 30.85
C THR A 139 -31.05 -38.58 31.57
N SER A 140 -32.05 -37.75 31.82
CA SER A 140 -32.14 -36.84 32.96
C SER A 140 -33.62 -36.52 33.15
N GLN A 141 -34.29 -37.35 33.97
CA GLN A 141 -35.46 -36.94 34.73
C GLN A 141 -34.92 -36.47 36.09
N ASP A 142 -35.09 -35.18 36.37
CA ASP A 142 -35.39 -34.69 37.72
C ASP A 142 -36.92 -34.62 37.85
#